data_AF-A0A965J8I8-F1
#
_entry.id   AF-A0A965J8I8-F1
#
_cell.length_a   1.000
_cell.length_b   1.000
_cell.length_c   1.000
_cell.angle_alpha   90.00
_cell.angle_beta   90.00
_cell.angle_gamma   90.00
#
_symmetry.space_group_name_H-M   'P 1'
#
loop_
_entity.id
_entity.type
_entity.pdbx_description
1 polymer ?
#
loop_
_entity_poly.entity_id
_entity_poly.type
_entity_poly.pdbx_seq_one_letter_code
_entity_poly.pdbx_strand_id
1 'polypeptide(L)' 'MIQVKLRPGETVDRSLRHLKKKVDREGIMKTLRARRYYLKPSERRKIKQKAALRHRP' A
#
# COMPACT_ATOMS: atom_id res chain seq x y z
N MET A 1 -5.02 -1.20 -11.84
CA MET A 1 -4.02 -0.48 -12.65
C MET A 1 -4.06 0.98 -12.21
N ILE A 2 -3.01 1.46 -11.53
CA ILE A 2 -2.98 2.84 -11.03
C ILE A 2 -2.58 3.76 -12.17
N GLN A 3 -3.45 4.72 -12.48
CA GLN A 3 -3.16 5.78 -13.44
C GLN A 3 -3.47 7.15 -12.83
N VAL A 4 -2.61 8.13 -13.16
CA VAL A 4 -2.78 9.54 -12.83
C VAL A 4 -2.77 10.29 -14.16
N LYS A 5 -3.90 10.90 -14.51
CA LYS A 5 -4.00 11.76 -15.71
C LYS A 5 -3.54 13.16 -15.32
N LEU A 6 -2.54 13.67 -16.04
CA LEU A 6 -2.01 15.01 -15.90
C LEU A 6 -2.96 16.01 -16.59
N ARG A 7 -3.27 17.13 -15.94
CA ARG A 7 -3.96 18.25 -16.59
C ARG A 7 -2.92 19.22 -17.20
N PRO A 8 -3.22 19.87 -18.33
CA PRO A 8 -2.34 20.90 -18.87
C PRO A 8 -2.20 22.04 -17.84
N GLY A 9 -0.96 22.32 -17.41
CA GLY A 9 -0.64 23.30 -16.37
C GLY A 9 -0.29 22.71 -14.99
N GLU A 10 -0.39 21.40 -14.77
CA GLU A 10 0.13 20.77 -13.54
C GLU A 10 1.63 20.51 -13.61
N THR A 11 2.33 20.80 -12.52
CA THR A 11 3.73 20.42 -12.34
C THR A 11 3.86 18.92 -12.12
N VAL A 12 4.88 18.32 -12.74
CA VAL A 12 5.16 16.87 -12.67
C VAL A 12 5.28 16.38 -11.22
N ASP A 13 5.88 17.17 -10.33
CA ASP A 13 6.02 16.86 -8.91
C ASP A 13 4.69 16.65 -8.17
N ARG A 14 3.67 17.44 -8.50
CA ARG A 14 2.35 17.32 -7.85
C ARG A 14 1.70 15.98 -8.19
N SER A 15 1.91 15.55 -9.42
CA SER A 15 1.40 14.32 -10.00
C SER A 15 2.09 13.09 -9.43
N LEU A 16 3.41 13.17 -9.20
CA LEU A 16 4.18 12.14 -8.51
C LEU A 16 3.73 11.98 -7.05
N ARG A 17 3.47 13.08 -6.35
CA ARG A 17 2.90 13.04 -4.99
C ARG A 17 1.53 12.39 -4.96
N HIS A 18 0.68 12.70 -5.94
CA HIS A 18 -0.65 12.09 -6.07
C HIS A 18 -0.56 10.59 -6.35
N LEU A 19 0.35 10.19 -7.25
CA LEU A 19 0.62 8.80 -7.56
C LEU A 19 1.08 8.04 -6.31
N LYS A 20 2.04 8.58 -5.56
CA LYS A 20 2.52 8.00 -4.30
C LYS A 20 1.37 7.80 -3.30
N LYS A 21 0.54 8.83 -3.09
CA LYS A 21 -0.64 8.74 -2.22
C LYS A 21 -1.64 7.68 -2.67
N LYS A 22 -1.88 7.53 -3.98
CA LYS A 22 -2.75 6.47 -4.52
C LYS A 22 -2.16 5.08 -4.25
N VAL A 23 -0.87 4.88 -4.52
CA VAL A 23 -0.15 3.62 -4.26
C VAL A 23 -0.20 3.24 -2.77
N ASP A 24 0.00 4.21 -1.89
CA ASP A 24 -0.03 3.99 -0.44
C ASP A 24 -1.44 3.66 0.04
N ARG A 25 -2.47 4.37 -0.46
CA ARG A 25 -3.88 4.13 -0.12
C ARG A 25 -4.35 2.74 -0.57
N GLU A 26 -3.94 2.30 -1.75
CA GLU A 26 -4.30 1.00 -2.29
C GLU A 26 -3.52 -0.14 -1.62
N GLY A 27 -2.46 0.17 -0.86
CA GLY A 27 -1.74 -0.80 -0.06
C GLY A 27 -1.00 -1.87 -0.87
N ILE A 28 -0.77 -1.63 -2.18
CA ILE A 28 -0.15 -2.60 -3.10
C ILE A 28 1.23 -3.03 -2.60
N MET A 29 2.00 -2.11 -2.03
CA MET A 29 3.32 -2.44 -1.48
C MET A 29 3.25 -3.38 -0.27
N LYS A 30 2.14 -3.37 0.47
CA LYS A 30 1.91 -4.27 1.62
C LYS A 30 1.49 -5.66 1.13
N THR A 31 0.63 -5.72 0.11
CA THR A 31 0.18 -7.00 -0.47
C THR A 31 1.29 -7.71 -1.22
N LEU A 32 2.11 -6.99 -1.99
CA LEU A 32 3.30 -7.52 -2.65
C LEU A 32 4.26 -8.15 -1.65
N ARG A 33 4.59 -7.42 -0.56
CA ARG A 33 5.46 -7.95 0.50
C ARG A 33 4.89 -9.21 1.15
N ALA A 34 3.57 -9.24 1.39
CA ALA A 34 2.92 -10.40 2.00
C ALA A 34 2.82 -11.63 1.07
N ARG A 35 2.90 -11.42 -0.26
CA ARG A 35 2.83 -12.48 -1.28
C ARG A 35 4.20 -12.94 -1.79
N ARG A 36 5.30 -12.32 -1.36
CA ARG A 36 6.66 -12.67 -1.81
C ARG A 36 7.05 -14.12 -1.54
N TYR A 37 6.53 -14.72 -0.48
CA TYR A 37 6.77 -16.10 -0.10
C TYR A 37 5.53 -16.70 0.54
N TYR A 38 5.43 -18.03 0.53
CA TYR A 38 4.37 -18.73 1.23
C TYR A 38 4.54 -18.59 2.74
N LEU A 39 3.47 -18.17 3.42
CA LEU A 39 3.38 -18.12 4.87
C LEU A 39 2.32 -19.12 5.32
N LYS A 40 2.65 -19.92 6.34
CA LYS A 40 1.68 -20.86 6.92
C LYS A 40 0.45 -20.09 7.42
N PRO A 41 -0.76 -20.66 7.36
CA PRO A 41 -1.98 -19.98 7.81
C PRO A 41 -1.89 -19.45 9.25
N SER A 42 -1.21 -20.18 10.14
CA SER A 42 -0.97 -19.78 11.53
C SER A 42 -0.12 -18.51 11.64
N GLU A 43 0.95 -18.41 10.86
CA GLU A 43 1.84 -17.24 10.85
C GLU A 43 1.14 -16.01 10.29
N ARG A 44 0.32 -16.18 9.24
CA ARG A 44 -0.52 -15.11 8.70
C ARG A 44 -1.49 -14.56 9.76
N ARG A 45 -2.09 -15.44 10.58
CA ARG A 45 -2.97 -15.04 11.70
C ARG A 45 -2.19 -14.26 12.76
N LYS A 46 -1.00 -14.73 13.17
CA LYS A 46 -0.13 -14.03 14.14
C LYS A 46 0.25 -12.62 13.67
N ILE A 47 0.67 -12.47 12.40
CA ILE A 47 1.03 -11.17 11.82
C ILE A 47 -0.18 -10.22 11.81
N LYS A 48 -1.38 -10.73 11.45
CA LYS A 48 -2.62 -9.94 11.47
C LYS A 48 -2.97 -9.44 12.87
N GLN A 49 -2.88 -10.30 13.88
CA GLN A 49 -3.13 -9.93 15.28
C GLN A 49 -2.13 -8.89 15.78
N LYS A 50 -0.82 -9.09 15.54
CA LYS A 50 0.22 -8.12 15.92
C LYS A 50 0.01 -6.76 15.27
N ALA A 51 -0.39 -6.74 14.00
CA ALA A 51 -0.73 -5.50 13.30
C ALA A 51 -1.95 -4.80 13.92
N ALA A 52 -3.00 -5.55 14.29
CA ALA A 52 -4.19 -5.00 14.93
C ALA A 52 -3.89 -4.40 16.31
N LEU A 53 -3.08 -5.08 17.14
CA LEU A 53 -2.64 -4.54 18.43
C LEU A 53 -1.90 -3.21 18.28
N ARG A 54 -1.07 -3.06 17.24
CA ARG A 54 -0.32 -1.83 16.98
C ARG A 54 -1.19 -0.65 16.54
N HIS A 55 -2.41 -0.91 16.07
CA HIS A 55 -3.36 0.10 15.62
C HIS A 55 -4.50 0.34 16.62
N ARG A 56 -4.43 -0.27 17.81
CA ARG A 56 -5.36 0.00 18.90
C ARG A 56 -5.01 1.38 19.51
N PRO A 57 -6.01 2.27 19.73
CA PRO A 57 -5.79 3.55 20.40
C PRO A 57 -5.33 3.35 21.85
#